data_AF-A0A7V9KC54-F1
#
_entry.id   AF-A0A7V9KC54-F1
#
_cell.length_a   1.000
_cell.length_b   1.000
_cell.length_c   1.000
_cell.angle_alpha   90.00
_cell.angle_beta   90.00
_cell.angle_gamma   90.00
#
_symmetry.space_group_name_H-M   'P 1'
#
loop_
_entity.id
_entity.type
_entity.pdbx_description
1 polymer ?
#
loop_
_entity_poly.entity_id
_entity_poly.type
_entity_poly.pdbx_seq_one_letter_code
_entity_poly.pdbx_strand_id
1 'polypeptide(L)'
;LLLTFSRGSLLAAAAGVLVLCVLSPTARQLRAIATGLGVAVLSGAVAALLPAVATLEGSAGARQVQGAVLGLWLLVLAAVAVAASLRSGERADVPRRIPSRAAAGVATVLALLLVLGATLDPGSGRAPADGATAARLGSTDSNRYDYWRVAAGSFADQPLRGVGGGGFEQEWLRERTIDDDARDAHGLGIEVAAELGLLGLLALGLVVGGVGAAARRALERDRGLAAGPAAALVAWTLHAQIDWDWEMPALTLIAVMLAGLLVTAGERPVAERSKPVARAALVGVSVAIALPLAAMLRSTILTDRATAAIQATGRLDEAGFGEVRDLLRRAGEFNPDPNPEVIDAGLLIGRGREREAAASLERSLRAERDNPGAWRLLAVALRRSDPKRSAQAERRARALAPRRPG
;
A
#
# COMPACT_ATOMS: atom_id res chain seq x y z
N LEU A 1 10.00 -0.09 -6.81
CA LEU A 1 11.30 0.09 -6.12
C LEU A 1 12.06 1.32 -6.66
N LEU A 2 12.64 1.35 -7.86
CA LEU A 2 13.44 2.51 -8.33
C LEU A 2 12.72 3.88 -8.25
N LEU A 3 11.43 3.93 -8.62
CA LEU A 3 10.64 5.17 -8.61
C LEU A 3 10.26 5.68 -7.21
N THR A 4 10.57 4.92 -6.15
CA THR A 4 10.29 5.34 -4.77
C THR A 4 11.33 6.35 -4.26
N PHE A 5 12.46 6.50 -4.96
CA PHE A 5 13.62 7.28 -4.50
C PHE A 5 14.03 6.95 -3.05
N SER A 6 13.86 5.68 -2.65
CA SER A 6 14.11 5.18 -1.29
C SER A 6 15.31 4.23 -1.27
N ARG A 7 16.22 4.43 -0.29
CA ARG A 7 17.31 3.49 -0.01
C ARG A 7 16.79 2.11 0.42
N GLY A 8 15.69 2.09 1.17
CA GLY A 8 15.02 0.84 1.57
C GLY A 8 14.63 0.01 0.35
N SER A 9 14.19 0.67 -0.72
CA SER A 9 13.80 0.00 -1.97
C SER A 9 14.98 -0.64 -2.69
N LEU A 10 16.16 -0.01 -2.64
CA LEU A 10 17.39 -0.54 -3.24
C LEU A 10 17.91 -1.74 -2.45
N LEU A 11 17.86 -1.68 -1.12
CA LEU A 11 18.21 -2.82 -0.25
C LEU A 11 17.25 -3.99 -0.46
N ALA A 12 15.96 -3.73 -0.60
CA ALA A 12 14.96 -4.75 -0.91
C ALA A 12 15.20 -5.40 -2.29
N ALA A 13 15.49 -4.59 -3.32
CA ALA A 13 15.84 -5.08 -4.65
C ALA A 13 17.11 -5.95 -4.61
N ALA A 14 18.14 -5.49 -3.90
CA ALA A 14 19.38 -6.20 -3.71
C ALA A 14 19.18 -7.57 -3.01
N ALA A 15 18.35 -7.60 -1.97
CA ALA A 15 18.00 -8.84 -1.28
C ALA A 15 17.27 -9.83 -2.21
N GLY A 16 16.34 -9.35 -3.04
CA GLY A 16 15.69 -10.16 -4.08
C GLY A 16 16.69 -10.73 -5.09
N VAL A 17 17.60 -9.90 -5.61
CA VAL A 17 18.66 -10.34 -6.54
C VAL A 17 19.58 -11.37 -5.87
N LEU A 18 19.96 -11.16 -4.62
CA LEU A 18 20.77 -12.12 -3.85
C LEU A 18 20.07 -13.47 -3.71
N VAL A 19 18.79 -13.46 -3.31
CA VAL A 19 17.98 -14.68 -3.23
C VAL A 19 17.92 -15.38 -4.58
N LEU A 20 17.72 -14.64 -5.67
CA LEU A 20 17.67 -15.21 -7.02
C LEU A 20 19.02 -15.84 -7.44
N CYS A 21 20.14 -15.21 -7.12
CA CYS A 21 21.48 -15.74 -7.34
C CYS A 21 21.76 -17.02 -6.53
N VAL A 22 21.33 -17.06 -5.26
CA VAL A 22 21.49 -18.23 -4.38
C VAL A 22 20.56 -19.37 -4.82
N LEU A 23 19.34 -19.05 -5.22
CA LEU A 23 18.35 -20.01 -5.68
C LEU A 23 18.64 -20.51 -7.10
N SER A 24 19.30 -19.74 -7.96
CA SER A 24 19.61 -20.18 -9.33
C SER A 24 21.01 -19.73 -9.75
N PRO A 25 22.09 -20.35 -9.21
CA PRO A 25 23.48 -19.92 -9.45
C PRO A 25 23.99 -20.39 -10.81
N THR A 26 23.38 -19.89 -11.89
CA THR A 26 23.73 -20.25 -13.28
C THR A 26 24.17 -19.02 -14.07
N ALA A 27 25.08 -19.20 -15.03
CA ALA A 27 25.47 -18.10 -15.92
C ALA A 27 24.29 -17.53 -16.72
N ARG A 28 23.30 -18.37 -17.06
CA ARG A 28 22.03 -17.93 -17.67
C ARG A 28 21.24 -17.02 -16.74
N GLN A 29 21.14 -17.37 -15.46
CA GLN A 29 20.46 -16.53 -14.47
C GLN A 29 21.15 -15.19 -14.28
N LEU A 30 22.49 -15.15 -14.20
CA LEU A 30 23.22 -13.89 -14.08
C LEU A 30 22.99 -12.97 -15.29
N ARG A 31 22.97 -13.53 -16.51
CA ARG A 31 22.60 -12.79 -17.72
C ARG A 31 21.17 -12.26 -17.64
N ALA A 32 20.22 -13.08 -17.20
CA ALA A 32 18.82 -12.66 -17.02
C ALA A 32 18.68 -11.53 -15.97
N ILE A 33 19.43 -11.61 -14.87
CA ILE A 33 19.49 -10.56 -13.85
C ILE A 33 20.06 -9.28 -14.44
N ALA A 34 21.18 -9.35 -15.16
CA ALA A 34 21.80 -8.18 -15.79
C ALA A 34 20.84 -7.52 -16.81
N THR A 35 20.17 -8.31 -17.65
CA THR A 35 19.15 -7.81 -18.57
C THR A 35 17.99 -7.16 -17.81
N GLY A 36 17.47 -7.83 -16.77
CA GLY A 36 16.37 -7.31 -15.96
C GLY A 36 16.72 -5.99 -15.26
N LEU A 37 17.93 -5.87 -14.71
CA LEU A 37 18.44 -4.63 -14.13
C LEU A 37 18.58 -3.53 -15.19
N GLY A 38 19.10 -3.85 -16.37
CA GLY A 38 19.17 -2.90 -17.49
C GLY A 38 17.80 -2.38 -17.92
N VAL A 39 16.80 -3.27 -18.03
CA VAL A 39 15.42 -2.91 -18.33
C VAL A 39 14.79 -2.08 -17.21
N ALA A 40 15.08 -2.39 -15.94
CA ALA A 40 14.60 -1.61 -14.80
C ALA A 40 15.20 -0.19 -14.79
N VAL A 41 16.50 -0.04 -15.05
CA VAL A 41 17.17 1.27 -15.17
C VAL A 41 16.59 2.07 -16.32
N LEU A 42 16.43 1.46 -17.50
CA LEU A 42 15.83 2.12 -18.65
C LEU A 42 14.40 2.57 -18.36
N SER A 43 13.60 1.73 -17.68
CA SER A 43 12.22 2.08 -17.31
C SER A 43 12.19 3.20 -16.28
N GLY A 44 13.14 3.23 -15.34
CA GLY A 44 13.33 4.34 -14.41
C GLY A 44 13.66 5.64 -15.14
N ALA A 45 14.54 5.60 -16.13
CA ALA A 45 14.89 6.75 -16.96
C ALA A 45 13.68 7.25 -17.77
N VAL A 46 12.91 6.36 -18.39
CA VAL A 46 11.67 6.72 -19.10
C VAL A 46 10.66 7.38 -18.15
N ALA A 47 10.46 6.83 -16.96
CA ALA A 47 9.56 7.42 -15.97
C ALA A 47 10.04 8.78 -15.48
N ALA A 48 11.36 8.99 -15.32
CA ALA A 48 11.92 10.29 -14.93
C ALA A 48 11.68 11.39 -15.99
N LEU A 49 11.43 11.03 -17.25
CA LEU A 49 11.04 11.96 -18.33
C LEU A 49 9.55 12.31 -18.31
N LEU A 50 8.77 11.74 -17.37
CA LEU A 50 7.33 11.93 -17.24
C LEU A 50 7.02 12.60 -15.88
N PRO A 51 7.08 13.94 -15.75
CA PRO A 51 6.93 14.63 -14.47
C PRO A 51 5.60 14.34 -13.75
N ALA A 52 4.51 14.15 -14.51
CA ALA A 52 3.21 13.83 -13.94
C ALA A 52 3.15 12.41 -13.34
N VAL A 53 4.13 11.56 -13.66
CA VAL A 53 4.32 10.24 -13.05
C VAL A 53 5.41 10.27 -11.98
N ALA A 54 6.56 10.89 -12.28
CA ALA A 54 7.72 10.89 -11.39
C ALA A 54 7.50 11.72 -10.11
N THR A 55 6.90 12.92 -10.24
CA THR A 55 6.71 13.86 -9.12
C THR A 55 5.25 14.21 -8.86
N LEU A 56 4.32 13.56 -9.58
CA LEU A 56 2.86 13.80 -9.53
C LEU A 56 2.45 15.24 -9.91
N GLU A 57 3.33 16.00 -10.55
CA GLU A 57 3.07 17.36 -11.00
C GLU A 57 2.01 17.44 -12.09
N GLY A 58 1.33 18.58 -12.17
CA GLY A 58 0.36 18.88 -13.23
C GLY A 58 -1.08 18.45 -12.94
N SER A 59 -1.92 18.49 -13.98
CA SER A 59 -3.34 18.20 -13.87
C SER A 59 -3.62 16.70 -13.76
N ALA A 60 -4.81 16.34 -13.25
CA ALA A 60 -5.24 14.94 -13.20
C ALA A 60 -5.23 14.27 -14.59
N GLY A 61 -5.60 15.02 -15.64
CA GLY A 61 -5.54 14.53 -17.02
C GLY A 61 -4.10 14.26 -17.49
N ALA A 62 -3.15 15.12 -17.15
CA ALA A 62 -1.74 14.90 -17.48
C ALA A 62 -1.18 13.64 -16.79
N ARG A 63 -1.52 13.44 -15.50
CA ARG A 63 -1.17 12.23 -14.76
C ARG A 63 -1.77 10.96 -15.39
N GLN A 64 -3.02 11.00 -15.81
CA GLN A 64 -3.67 9.87 -16.49
C GLN A 64 -2.98 9.52 -17.81
N VAL A 65 -2.69 10.52 -18.65
CA VAL A 65 -2.06 10.30 -19.95
C VAL A 65 -0.63 9.78 -19.79
N GLN A 66 0.21 10.43 -18.99
CA GLN A 66 1.58 9.99 -18.79
C GLN A 66 1.64 8.63 -18.08
N GLY A 67 0.73 8.37 -17.12
CA GLY A 67 0.56 7.07 -16.48
C GLY A 67 0.21 5.96 -17.49
N ALA A 68 -0.69 6.24 -18.44
CA ALA A 68 -1.03 5.30 -19.51
C ALA A 68 0.16 5.04 -20.45
N VAL A 69 0.96 6.06 -20.77
CA VAL A 69 2.20 5.91 -21.57
C VAL A 69 3.19 4.99 -20.87
N LEU A 70 3.46 5.21 -19.57
CA LEU A 70 4.35 4.33 -18.80
C LEU A 70 3.77 2.92 -18.67
N GLY A 71 2.46 2.79 -18.45
CA GLY A 71 1.77 1.51 -18.41
C GLY A 71 1.92 0.72 -19.71
N LEU A 72 1.73 1.37 -20.86
CA LEU A 72 1.94 0.76 -22.18
C LEU A 72 3.40 0.35 -22.39
N TRP A 73 4.36 1.19 -22.00
CA TRP A 73 5.79 0.84 -22.04
C TRP A 73 6.09 -0.43 -21.25
N LEU A 74 5.58 -0.55 -20.02
CA LEU A 74 5.76 -1.74 -19.18
C LEU A 74 5.06 -2.97 -19.77
N LEU A 75 3.88 -2.82 -20.38
CA LEU A 75 3.17 -3.90 -21.07
C LEU A 75 3.95 -4.42 -22.30
N VAL A 76 4.54 -3.52 -23.09
CA VAL A 76 5.39 -3.90 -24.23
C VAL A 76 6.61 -4.67 -23.73
N LEU A 77 7.28 -4.20 -22.68
CA LEU A 77 8.41 -4.92 -22.08
C LEU A 77 8.02 -6.30 -21.57
N ALA A 78 6.86 -6.44 -20.91
CA ALA A 78 6.33 -7.72 -20.48
C ALA A 78 6.05 -8.66 -21.66
N ALA A 79 5.42 -8.16 -22.72
CA ALA A 79 5.14 -8.93 -23.94
C ALA A 79 6.43 -9.39 -24.62
N VAL A 80 7.46 -8.52 -24.71
CA VAL A 80 8.79 -8.87 -25.24
C VAL A 80 9.46 -9.93 -24.38
N ALA A 81 9.39 -9.82 -23.05
CA ALA A 81 9.96 -10.81 -22.14
C ALA A 81 9.27 -12.18 -22.28
N VAL A 82 7.93 -12.21 -22.42
CA VAL A 82 7.17 -13.44 -22.68
C VAL A 82 7.55 -14.02 -24.04
N ALA A 83 7.57 -13.22 -25.11
CA ALA A 83 7.96 -13.67 -26.44
C ALA A 83 9.39 -14.22 -26.48
N ALA A 84 10.35 -13.55 -25.81
CA ALA A 84 11.72 -14.01 -25.68
C ALA A 84 11.79 -15.35 -24.91
N SER A 85 11.00 -15.49 -23.84
CA SER A 85 10.93 -16.72 -23.05
C SER A 85 10.38 -17.89 -23.87
N LEU A 86 9.30 -17.67 -24.63
CA LEU A 86 8.72 -18.69 -25.52
C LEU A 86 9.68 -19.08 -26.65
N ARG A 87 10.40 -18.12 -27.24
CA ARG A 87 11.41 -18.38 -28.29
C ARG A 87 12.69 -19.04 -27.77
N SER A 88 12.98 -18.89 -26.49
CA SER A 88 14.10 -19.55 -25.83
C SER A 88 13.83 -21.01 -25.48
N GLY A 89 12.62 -21.51 -25.72
CA GLY A 89 12.24 -22.91 -25.56
C GLY A 89 13.21 -23.87 -26.25
N GLU A 90 13.63 -24.90 -25.53
CA GLU A 90 14.41 -26.07 -25.98
C GLU A 90 15.86 -25.90 -26.44
N ARG A 91 16.51 -24.74 -26.30
CA ARG A 91 17.98 -24.74 -26.33
C ARG A 91 18.49 -25.26 -24.99
N ALA A 92 18.76 -26.58 -24.95
CA ALA A 92 19.43 -27.29 -23.87
C ALA A 92 20.88 -26.81 -23.71
N ASP A 93 21.07 -25.54 -23.39
CA ASP A 93 22.34 -25.06 -22.88
C ASP A 93 22.48 -25.66 -21.48
N VAL A 94 23.38 -26.65 -21.33
CA VAL A 94 23.68 -27.26 -20.03
C VAL A 94 24.03 -26.12 -19.08
N PRO A 95 23.22 -25.85 -18.04
CA PRO A 95 23.42 -24.68 -17.22
C PRO A 95 24.76 -24.80 -16.50
N ARG A 96 25.74 -24.00 -16.94
CA ARG A 96 27.02 -23.84 -16.25
C ARG A 96 26.75 -23.26 -14.88
N ARG A 97 26.77 -24.13 -13.86
CA ARG A 97 26.67 -23.75 -12.46
C ARG A 97 27.92 -22.97 -12.08
N ILE A 98 27.70 -21.86 -11.40
CA ILE A 98 28.76 -21.03 -10.84
C ILE A 98 28.81 -21.37 -9.34
N PRO A 99 29.99 -21.44 -8.70
CA PRO A 99 30.06 -21.63 -7.26
C PRO A 99 29.24 -20.57 -6.53
N SER A 100 28.44 -21.00 -5.55
CA SER A 100 27.50 -20.14 -4.81
C SER A 100 28.17 -18.92 -4.18
N ARG A 101 29.44 -19.05 -3.76
CA ARG A 101 30.25 -17.94 -3.24
C ARG A 101 30.51 -16.85 -4.28
N ALA A 102 30.73 -17.23 -5.54
CA ALA A 102 30.93 -16.25 -6.62
C ALA A 102 29.60 -15.60 -7.03
N ALA A 103 28.50 -16.36 -7.06
CA ALA A 103 27.17 -15.79 -7.28
C ALA A 103 26.75 -14.81 -6.16
N ALA A 104 27.06 -15.15 -4.90
CA ALA A 104 26.89 -14.26 -3.76
C ALA A 104 27.79 -13.03 -3.87
N GLY A 105 29.07 -13.19 -4.26
CA GLY A 105 29.98 -12.07 -4.50
C GLY A 105 29.46 -11.09 -5.57
N VAL A 106 28.95 -11.60 -6.69
CA VAL A 106 28.33 -10.77 -7.74
C VAL A 106 27.08 -10.07 -7.22
N ALA A 107 26.20 -10.77 -6.50
CA ALA A 107 25.02 -10.16 -5.90
C ALA A 107 25.37 -9.06 -4.89
N THR A 108 26.39 -9.27 -4.05
CA THR A 108 26.90 -8.26 -3.12
C THR A 108 27.46 -7.06 -3.86
N VAL A 109 28.22 -7.27 -4.94
CA VAL A 109 28.73 -6.16 -5.77
C VAL A 109 27.57 -5.40 -6.42
N LEU A 110 26.57 -6.08 -6.98
CA LEU A 110 25.38 -5.44 -7.55
C LEU A 110 24.60 -4.65 -6.48
N ALA A 111 24.45 -5.21 -5.28
CA ALA A 111 23.84 -4.52 -4.15
C ALA A 111 24.62 -3.25 -3.77
N LEU A 112 25.95 -3.36 -3.65
CA LEU A 112 26.83 -2.24 -3.35
C LEU A 112 26.79 -1.18 -4.45
N LEU A 113 26.77 -1.57 -5.73
CA LEU A 113 26.67 -0.64 -6.86
C LEU A 113 25.32 0.08 -6.90
N LEU A 114 24.22 -0.62 -6.59
CA LEU A 114 22.89 -0.01 -6.47
C LEU A 114 22.83 1.00 -5.32
N VAL A 115 23.42 0.67 -4.17
CA VAL A 115 23.50 1.58 -3.01
C VAL A 115 24.43 2.75 -3.29
N LEU A 116 25.62 2.51 -3.85
CA LEU A 116 26.63 3.53 -4.10
C LEU A 116 26.21 4.50 -5.21
N GLY A 117 25.66 3.99 -6.31
CA GLY A 117 25.15 4.82 -7.42
C GLY A 117 23.99 5.72 -7.03
N ALA A 118 23.25 5.38 -5.98
CA ALA A 118 22.18 6.20 -5.41
C ALA A 118 22.70 7.27 -4.43
N THR A 119 23.90 7.11 -3.89
CA THR A 119 24.52 8.07 -2.94
C THR A 119 25.46 9.09 -3.61
N LEU A 120 25.76 8.92 -4.89
CA LEU A 120 26.64 9.83 -5.66
C LEU A 120 25.82 10.94 -6.33
N ASP A 121 25.26 11.85 -5.53
CA ASP A 121 24.79 13.16 -5.98
C ASP A 121 25.39 14.26 -5.07
N PRO A 122 26.23 15.18 -5.58
CA PRO A 122 26.91 16.21 -4.78
C PRO A 122 26.02 17.44 -4.48
N GLY A 123 24.74 17.23 -4.18
CA GLY A 123 23.76 18.29 -3.92
C GLY A 123 23.67 18.68 -2.44
N SER A 124 24.19 19.87 -2.11
CA SER A 124 24.17 20.49 -0.78
C SER A 124 22.76 20.82 -0.25
N GLY A 125 22.42 20.38 0.96
CA GLY A 125 21.28 20.92 1.71
C GLY A 125 20.92 20.12 2.97
N ARG A 126 20.89 20.78 4.13
CA ARG A 126 20.55 20.22 5.47
C ARG A 126 19.04 20.06 5.71
N ALA A 127 18.23 19.99 4.66
CA ALA A 127 16.77 19.83 4.76
C ALA A 127 16.34 18.60 3.96
N PRO A 128 15.36 17.82 4.43
CA PRO A 128 14.77 16.75 3.64
C PRO A 128 14.24 17.36 2.33
N ALA A 129 14.61 16.79 1.19
CA ALA A 129 14.09 17.24 -0.09
C ALA A 129 12.57 16.98 -0.13
N ASP A 130 11.79 18.04 -0.29
CA ASP A 130 10.37 17.97 -0.61
C ASP A 130 10.19 17.35 -2.01
N GLY A 131 9.24 16.42 -2.13
CA GLY A 131 8.93 15.72 -3.39
C GLY A 131 9.75 14.46 -3.68
N ALA A 132 9.29 13.69 -4.66
CA ALA A 132 9.88 12.43 -5.11
C ALA A 132 11.05 12.68 -6.08
N THR A 133 12.22 13.09 -5.54
CA THR A 133 13.40 13.41 -6.36
C THR A 133 14.60 12.52 -6.03
N ALA A 134 15.54 12.40 -6.97
CA ALA A 134 16.77 11.63 -6.80
C ALA A 134 17.62 12.10 -5.61
N ALA A 135 17.52 13.37 -5.21
CA ALA A 135 18.19 13.93 -4.03
C ALA A 135 17.84 13.19 -2.72
N ARG A 136 16.64 12.57 -2.63
CA ARG A 136 16.25 11.74 -1.47
C ARG A 136 17.13 10.51 -1.28
N LEU A 137 17.75 10.00 -2.34
CA LEU A 137 18.69 8.89 -2.24
C LEU A 137 20.00 9.31 -1.53
N GLY A 138 20.32 10.60 -1.51
CA GLY A 138 21.45 11.20 -0.78
C GLY A 138 21.17 11.51 0.70
N SER A 139 19.89 11.59 1.10
CA SER A 139 19.48 11.90 2.49
C SER A 139 19.19 10.63 3.32
N THR A 140 19.41 10.72 4.64
CA THR A 140 18.94 9.73 5.63
C THR A 140 17.67 10.17 6.34
N ASP A 141 17.19 11.38 6.07
CA ASP A 141 16.10 11.99 6.79
C ASP A 141 14.76 11.36 6.41
N SER A 142 13.91 11.09 7.41
CA SER A 142 12.65 10.37 7.22
C SER A 142 11.69 10.55 8.39
N ASN A 143 10.47 10.99 8.09
CA ASN A 143 9.38 11.09 9.06
C ASN A 143 8.91 9.71 9.59
N ARG A 144 9.34 8.60 8.97
CA ARG A 144 8.95 7.24 9.36
C ARG A 144 9.28 6.90 10.81
N TYR A 145 10.36 7.46 11.36
CA TYR A 145 10.70 7.25 12.77
C TYR A 145 9.63 7.82 13.71
N ASP A 146 9.00 8.94 13.35
CA ASP A 146 7.88 9.49 14.10
C ASP A 146 6.64 8.60 13.98
N TYR A 147 6.33 8.11 12.77
CA TYR A 147 5.21 7.18 12.57
C TYR A 147 5.39 5.90 13.38
N TRP A 148 6.59 5.30 13.32
CA TRP A 148 6.92 4.07 14.05
C TRP A 148 6.87 4.25 15.56
N ARG A 149 7.26 5.42 16.07
CA ARG A 149 7.12 5.74 17.50
C ARG A 149 5.65 5.72 17.91
N VAL A 150 4.78 6.38 17.15
CA VAL A 150 3.34 6.39 17.45
C VAL A 150 2.77 4.99 17.35
N ALA A 151 3.05 4.26 16.26
CA ALA A 151 2.59 2.88 16.06
C ALA A 151 3.05 1.93 17.18
N ALA A 152 4.31 2.04 17.60
CA ALA A 152 4.84 1.26 18.72
C ALA A 152 4.15 1.61 20.06
N GLY A 153 3.85 2.90 20.28
CA GLY A 153 3.06 3.35 21.43
C GLY A 153 1.66 2.75 21.43
N SER A 154 0.94 2.85 20.30
CA SER A 154 -0.39 2.27 20.14
C SER A 154 -0.41 0.75 20.36
N PHE A 155 0.61 0.04 19.87
CA PHE A 155 0.76 -1.39 20.13
C PHE A 155 1.02 -1.68 21.62
N ALA A 156 1.86 -0.89 22.29
CA ALA A 156 2.14 -1.05 23.72
C ALA A 156 0.89 -0.84 24.58
N ASP A 157 0.01 0.10 24.18
CA ASP A 157 -1.23 0.40 24.87
C ASP A 157 -2.32 -0.66 24.64
N GLN A 158 -2.40 -1.23 23.43
CA GLN A 158 -3.42 -2.21 23.05
C GLN A 158 -2.83 -3.49 22.40
N PRO A 159 -1.98 -4.24 23.11
CA PRO A 159 -1.13 -5.26 22.50
C PRO A 159 -1.88 -6.46 21.94
N LEU A 160 -3.06 -6.80 22.47
CA LEU A 160 -3.80 -7.99 22.02
C LEU A 160 -4.59 -7.73 20.73
N ARG A 161 -5.32 -6.62 20.68
CA ARG A 161 -6.33 -6.34 19.65
C ARG A 161 -6.01 -5.13 18.77
N GLY A 162 -5.01 -4.32 19.14
CA GLY A 162 -4.68 -3.06 18.49
C GLY A 162 -5.80 -2.01 18.63
N VAL A 163 -5.60 -0.88 17.95
CA VAL A 163 -6.54 0.26 17.95
C VAL A 163 -7.69 0.11 16.94
N GLY A 164 -7.68 -0.95 16.12
CA GLY A 164 -8.61 -1.18 15.02
C GLY A 164 -7.97 -0.89 13.66
N GLY A 165 -8.41 -1.60 12.62
CA GLY A 165 -7.92 -1.40 11.25
C GLY A 165 -8.27 0.00 10.72
N GLY A 166 -7.29 0.71 10.16
CA GLY A 166 -7.35 2.12 9.79
C GLY A 166 -7.27 3.08 10.98
N GLY A 167 -7.06 2.57 12.19
CA GLY A 167 -7.01 3.35 13.43
C GLY A 167 -5.71 4.15 13.61
N PHE A 168 -4.65 3.83 12.86
CA PHE A 168 -3.37 4.52 13.00
C PHE A 168 -3.48 6.02 12.68
N GLU A 169 -4.26 6.42 11.67
CA GLU A 169 -4.45 7.84 11.31
C GLU A 169 -4.93 8.67 12.52
N GLN A 170 -5.84 8.13 13.34
CA GLN A 170 -6.35 8.87 14.50
C GLN A 170 -5.32 8.92 15.64
N GLU A 171 -4.57 7.85 15.87
CA GLU A 171 -3.48 7.87 16.85
C GLU A 171 -2.35 8.81 16.41
N TRP A 172 -2.02 8.84 15.11
CA TRP A 172 -1.09 9.79 14.53
C TRP A 172 -1.54 11.23 14.78
N LEU A 173 -2.79 11.58 14.47
CA LEU A 173 -3.29 12.94 14.71
C LEU A 173 -3.18 13.38 16.18
N ARG A 174 -3.36 12.45 17.12
CA ARG A 174 -3.27 12.71 18.57
C ARG A 174 -1.83 12.88 19.04
N GLU A 175 -0.98 11.93 18.68
CA GLU A 175 0.34 11.73 19.28
C GLU A 175 1.49 12.28 18.43
N ARG A 176 1.22 12.72 17.20
CA ARG A 176 2.25 13.31 16.32
C ARG A 176 2.95 14.49 16.99
N THR A 177 4.23 14.60 16.67
CA THR A 177 5.12 15.71 17.07
C THR A 177 5.45 16.64 15.91
N ILE A 178 5.15 16.22 14.68
CA ILE A 178 5.31 16.97 13.44
C ILE A 178 3.95 17.12 12.74
N ASP A 179 3.77 18.17 11.95
CA ASP A 179 2.53 18.41 11.21
C ASP A 179 2.59 17.71 9.84
N ASP A 180 2.39 16.39 9.86
CA ASP A 180 2.31 15.55 8.67
C ASP A 180 0.93 14.87 8.60
N ASP A 181 0.42 14.62 7.40
CA ASP A 181 -0.90 14.04 7.14
C ASP A 181 -0.79 12.54 6.82
N ALA A 182 -0.03 11.81 7.64
CA ALA A 182 0.15 10.37 7.51
C ALA A 182 -1.13 9.61 7.90
N ARG A 183 -1.47 8.59 7.10
CA ARG A 183 -2.61 7.70 7.32
C ARG A 183 -2.22 6.31 7.80
N ASP A 184 -0.99 5.92 7.50
CA ASP A 184 -0.42 4.61 7.76
C ASP A 184 0.94 4.76 8.46
N ALA A 185 1.42 3.68 9.07
CA ALA A 185 2.65 3.70 9.84
C ALA A 185 3.91 3.50 8.96
N HIS A 186 3.79 3.42 7.63
CA HIS A 186 4.86 3.09 6.70
C HIS A 186 5.64 1.84 7.14
N GLY A 187 4.93 0.71 7.25
CA GLY A 187 5.54 -0.58 7.53
C GLY A 187 4.51 -1.62 7.96
N LEU A 188 4.25 -2.59 7.09
CA LEU A 188 3.24 -3.64 7.26
C LEU A 188 3.25 -4.28 8.64
N GLY A 189 4.43 -4.67 9.15
CA GLY A 189 4.51 -5.33 10.45
C GLY A 189 4.18 -4.43 11.64
N ILE A 190 4.70 -3.21 11.65
CA ILE A 190 4.49 -2.28 12.78
C ILE A 190 3.08 -1.69 12.77
N GLU A 191 2.53 -1.50 11.58
CA GLU A 191 1.15 -1.08 11.38
C GLU A 191 0.16 -2.16 11.81
N VAL A 192 0.34 -3.40 11.35
CA VAL A 192 -0.47 -4.54 11.82
C VAL A 192 -0.38 -4.70 13.34
N ALA A 193 0.78 -4.44 13.94
CA ALA A 193 0.92 -4.43 15.39
C ALA A 193 0.07 -3.32 16.05
N ALA A 194 0.18 -2.08 15.58
CA ALA A 194 -0.58 -0.95 16.11
C ALA A 194 -2.09 -1.16 15.97
N GLU A 195 -2.54 -1.59 14.80
CA GLU A 195 -3.96 -1.63 14.43
C GLU A 195 -4.66 -2.92 14.87
N LEU A 196 -3.98 -4.07 14.78
CA LEU A 196 -4.59 -5.38 15.00
C LEU A 196 -3.92 -6.18 16.13
N GLY A 197 -2.86 -5.64 16.75
CA GLY A 197 -2.16 -6.25 17.87
C GLY A 197 -1.53 -7.59 17.52
N LEU A 198 -1.32 -8.41 18.56
CA LEU A 198 -0.76 -9.75 18.47
C LEU A 198 -1.63 -10.69 17.62
N LEU A 199 -2.95 -10.47 17.58
CA LEU A 199 -3.84 -11.27 16.74
C LEU A 199 -3.58 -11.01 15.24
N GLY A 200 -3.41 -9.75 14.85
CA GLY A 200 -3.00 -9.38 13.50
C GLY A 200 -1.62 -9.92 13.14
N LEU A 201 -0.65 -9.76 14.04
CA LEU A 201 0.71 -10.28 13.84
C LEU A 201 0.73 -11.80 13.68
N LEU A 202 -0.08 -12.53 14.45
CA LEU A 202 -0.22 -13.98 14.32
C LEU A 202 -0.81 -14.35 12.96
N ALA A 203 -1.87 -13.66 12.53
CA ALA A 203 -2.48 -13.89 11.21
C ALA A 203 -1.49 -13.61 10.07
N LEU A 204 -0.77 -12.49 10.14
CA LEU A 204 0.29 -12.15 9.19
C LEU A 204 1.40 -13.20 9.18
N GLY A 205 1.85 -13.64 10.35
CA GLY A 205 2.87 -14.68 10.50
C GLY A 205 2.43 -16.02 9.91
N LEU A 206 1.15 -16.39 10.04
CA LEU A 206 0.59 -17.59 9.40
C LEU A 206 0.58 -17.49 7.87
N VAL A 207 0.21 -16.31 7.32
CA VAL A 207 0.24 -16.08 5.87
C VAL A 207 1.68 -16.16 5.35
N VAL A 208 2.60 -15.39 5.93
CA VAL A 208 4.01 -15.35 5.51
C VAL A 208 4.68 -16.73 5.70
N GLY A 209 4.44 -17.38 6.83
CA GLY A 209 4.96 -18.71 7.12
C GLY A 209 4.39 -19.79 6.18
N GLY A 210 3.10 -19.72 5.86
CA GLY A 210 2.43 -20.60 4.90
C GLY A 210 2.99 -20.46 3.50
N VAL A 211 3.13 -19.22 3.02
CA VAL A 211 3.75 -18.91 1.72
C VAL A 211 5.23 -19.34 1.70
N GLY A 212 5.98 -19.10 2.77
CA GLY A 212 7.37 -19.55 2.88
C GLY A 212 7.52 -21.08 2.84
N ALA A 213 6.64 -21.80 3.54
CA ALA A 213 6.60 -23.26 3.51
C ALA A 213 6.20 -23.81 2.13
N ALA A 214 5.30 -23.13 1.42
CA ALA A 214 4.94 -23.45 0.05
C ALA A 214 6.09 -23.17 -0.92
N ALA A 215 6.74 -22.01 -0.80
CA ALA A 215 7.91 -21.63 -1.58
C ALA A 215 9.03 -22.66 -1.46
N ARG A 216 9.32 -23.14 -0.23
CA ARG A 216 10.30 -24.22 -0.02
C ARG A 216 9.93 -25.48 -0.80
N ARG A 217 8.66 -25.91 -0.72
CA ARG A 217 8.17 -27.10 -1.43
C ARG A 217 8.22 -26.91 -2.95
N ALA A 218 7.86 -25.75 -3.45
CA ALA A 218 7.94 -25.42 -4.87
C ALA A 218 9.39 -25.44 -5.36
N LEU A 219 10.33 -24.88 -4.59
CA LEU A 219 11.78 -24.90 -4.90
C LEU A 219 12.37 -26.32 -4.93
N GLU A 220 11.86 -27.23 -4.10
CA GLU A 220 12.27 -28.65 -4.10
C GLU A 220 11.77 -29.40 -5.34
N ARG A 221 10.60 -29.01 -5.88
CA ARG A 221 9.97 -29.67 -7.04
C ARG A 221 10.46 -29.10 -8.37
N ASP A 222 10.38 -27.78 -8.51
CA ASP A 222 10.79 -27.05 -9.70
C ASP A 222 11.43 -25.73 -9.30
N ARG A 223 12.75 -25.80 -9.10
CA ARG A 223 13.56 -24.64 -8.76
C ARG A 223 13.57 -23.58 -9.87
N GLY A 224 13.38 -23.99 -11.12
CA GLY A 224 13.33 -23.08 -12.28
C GLY A 224 12.08 -22.21 -12.26
N LEU A 225 10.94 -22.80 -11.91
CA LEU A 225 9.67 -22.09 -11.73
C LEU A 225 9.68 -21.20 -10.47
N ALA A 226 10.18 -21.73 -9.34
CA ALA A 226 9.95 -21.14 -8.02
C ALA A 226 10.97 -20.06 -7.59
N ALA A 227 12.19 -20.06 -8.14
CA ALA A 227 13.25 -19.14 -7.69
C ALA A 227 12.91 -17.65 -7.91
N GLY A 228 12.32 -17.32 -9.07
CA GLY A 228 11.90 -15.96 -9.40
C GLY A 228 10.80 -15.42 -8.48
N PRO A 229 9.64 -16.08 -8.37
CA PRO A 229 8.58 -15.70 -7.46
C PRO A 229 9.04 -15.58 -5.99
N ALA A 230 9.87 -16.53 -5.51
CA ALA A 230 10.39 -16.48 -4.16
C ALA A 230 11.29 -15.24 -3.92
N ALA A 231 12.18 -14.93 -4.87
CA ALA A 231 13.02 -13.73 -4.81
C ALA A 231 12.21 -12.43 -4.83
N ALA A 232 11.18 -12.36 -5.67
CA ALA A 232 10.29 -11.20 -5.76
C ALA A 232 9.49 -10.99 -4.48
N LEU A 233 8.98 -12.05 -3.86
CA LEU A 233 8.27 -11.98 -2.58
C LEU A 233 9.19 -11.54 -1.44
N VAL A 234 10.46 -11.96 -1.42
CA VAL A 234 11.43 -11.47 -0.44
C VAL A 234 11.66 -9.97 -0.60
N ALA A 235 11.88 -9.50 -1.83
CA ALA A 235 12.04 -8.07 -2.10
C ALA A 235 10.79 -7.26 -1.67
N TRP A 236 9.59 -7.73 -2.06
CA TRP A 236 8.34 -7.08 -1.68
C TRP A 236 8.15 -7.07 -0.16
N THR A 237 8.34 -8.20 0.52
CA THR A 237 8.17 -8.31 1.98
C THR A 237 9.11 -7.36 2.70
N LEU A 238 10.39 -7.31 2.32
CA LEU A 238 11.37 -6.43 2.95
C LEU A 238 11.01 -4.95 2.76
N HIS A 239 10.54 -4.56 1.56
CA HIS A 239 10.15 -3.18 1.33
C HIS A 239 8.83 -2.80 2.03
N ALA A 240 7.87 -3.73 2.08
CA ALA A 240 6.61 -3.56 2.79
C ALA A 240 6.81 -3.32 4.29
N GLN A 241 7.95 -3.70 4.89
CA GLN A 241 8.26 -3.36 6.28
C GLN A 241 8.75 -1.92 6.48
N ILE A 242 9.06 -1.20 5.40
CA ILE A 242 9.68 0.14 5.42
C ILE A 242 8.74 1.19 4.84
N ASP A 243 7.84 0.79 3.94
CA ASP A 243 6.93 1.70 3.26
C ASP A 243 5.53 1.11 3.13
N TRP A 244 4.57 1.98 2.81
CA TRP A 244 3.15 1.68 2.58
C TRP A 244 2.87 1.00 1.24
N ASP A 245 3.90 0.56 0.53
CA ASP A 245 3.82 -0.14 -0.75
C ASP A 245 2.82 -1.31 -0.75
N TRP A 246 2.60 -1.91 0.42
CA TRP A 246 1.66 -2.99 0.61
C TRP A 246 0.19 -2.56 0.44
N GLU A 247 -0.14 -1.29 0.63
CA GLU A 247 -1.48 -0.74 0.40
C GLU A 247 -1.75 -0.46 -1.07
N MET A 248 -0.71 -0.38 -1.92
CA MET A 248 -0.87 -0.14 -3.35
C MET A 248 -1.37 -1.41 -4.06
N PRO A 249 -2.65 -1.47 -4.51
CA PRO A 249 -3.20 -2.73 -5.04
C PRO A 249 -2.47 -3.21 -6.29
N ALA A 250 -2.00 -2.27 -7.14
CA ALA A 250 -1.25 -2.57 -8.34
C ALA A 250 0.06 -3.33 -8.06
N LEU A 251 0.68 -3.10 -6.90
CA LEU A 251 1.92 -3.76 -6.50
C LEU A 251 1.64 -5.04 -5.70
N THR A 252 0.77 -4.95 -4.69
CA THR A 252 0.48 -6.06 -3.78
C THR A 252 -0.25 -7.20 -4.48
N LEU A 253 -1.08 -6.93 -5.49
CA LEU A 253 -1.72 -7.98 -6.27
C LEU A 253 -0.68 -8.87 -6.98
N ILE A 254 0.42 -8.30 -7.46
CA ILE A 254 1.52 -9.07 -8.08
C ILE A 254 2.14 -10.01 -7.03
N ALA A 255 2.39 -9.52 -5.82
CA ALA A 255 2.90 -10.35 -4.72
C ALA A 255 1.92 -11.48 -4.37
N VAL A 256 0.62 -11.19 -4.26
CA VAL A 256 -0.42 -12.19 -3.98
C VAL A 256 -0.47 -13.26 -5.10
N MET A 257 -0.40 -12.85 -6.37
CA MET A 257 -0.37 -13.79 -7.50
C MET A 257 0.87 -14.70 -7.47
N LEU A 258 2.04 -14.14 -7.17
CA LEU A 258 3.29 -14.91 -7.04
C LEU A 258 3.25 -15.86 -5.84
N ALA A 259 2.64 -15.45 -4.72
CA ALA A 259 2.40 -16.31 -3.58
C ALA A 259 1.45 -17.47 -3.94
N GLY A 260 0.36 -17.19 -4.64
CA GLY A 260 -0.57 -18.22 -5.14
C GLY A 260 0.11 -19.22 -6.09
N LEU A 261 0.99 -18.74 -6.98
CA LEU A 261 1.81 -19.59 -7.84
C LEU A 261 2.71 -20.53 -7.00
N LEU A 262 3.36 -20.02 -5.95
CA LEU A 262 4.21 -20.86 -5.10
C LEU A 262 3.40 -21.85 -4.25
N VAL A 263 2.20 -21.47 -3.80
CA VAL A 263 1.25 -22.37 -3.12
C VAL A 263 0.90 -23.54 -4.04
N THR A 264 0.38 -23.23 -5.24
CA THR A 264 -0.01 -24.25 -6.23
C THR A 264 1.16 -25.11 -6.69
N ALA A 265 2.33 -24.53 -6.94
CA ALA A 265 3.54 -25.27 -7.30
C ALA A 265 4.08 -26.15 -6.14
N GLY A 266 3.83 -25.74 -4.90
CA GLY A 266 4.23 -26.45 -3.69
C GLY A 266 3.22 -27.50 -3.21
N GLU A 267 2.06 -27.60 -3.85
CA GLU A 267 1.06 -28.61 -3.54
C GLU A 267 1.52 -30.01 -3.96
N ARG A 268 1.22 -30.99 -3.10
CA ARG A 268 1.31 -32.40 -3.46
C ARG A 268 -0.05 -32.80 -4.03
N PRO A 269 -0.14 -33.68 -5.03
CA PRO A 269 -1.40 -34.32 -5.39
C PRO A 269 -1.99 -34.95 -4.13
N VAL A 270 -3.03 -34.35 -3.59
CA VAL A 270 -3.74 -34.90 -2.44
C VAL A 270 -4.56 -36.05 -3.00
N ALA A 271 -4.33 -37.27 -2.52
CA ALA A 271 -5.26 -38.36 -2.75
C ALA A 271 -6.64 -37.89 -2.30
N GLU A 272 -7.56 -37.72 -3.25
CA GLU A 272 -8.84 -37.06 -3.03
C GLU A 272 -9.60 -37.69 -1.87
N ARG A 273 -9.82 -36.91 -0.80
CA ARG A 273 -10.94 -37.02 0.15
C ARG A 273 -10.87 -35.88 1.17
N SER A 274 -10.93 -34.64 0.71
CA SER A 274 -11.37 -33.55 1.59
C SER A 274 -12.81 -33.86 2.01
N LYS A 275 -13.05 -34.12 3.30
CA LYS A 275 -14.39 -34.42 3.84
C LYS A 275 -15.37 -33.29 3.45
N PRO A 276 -16.64 -33.59 3.12
CA PRO A 276 -17.63 -32.58 2.72
C PRO A 276 -17.75 -31.44 3.75
N VAL A 277 -17.56 -31.74 5.04
CA VAL A 277 -17.52 -30.76 6.13
C VAL A 277 -16.39 -29.73 5.97
N ALA A 278 -15.20 -30.15 5.55
CA ALA A 278 -14.07 -29.22 5.33
C ALA A 278 -14.32 -28.30 4.13
N ARG A 279 -14.96 -28.81 3.07
CA ARG A 279 -15.37 -28.00 1.92
C ARG A 279 -16.46 -26.99 2.30
N ALA A 280 -17.48 -27.43 3.03
CA ALA A 280 -18.54 -26.56 3.52
C ALA A 280 -17.99 -25.46 4.46
N ALA A 281 -17.07 -25.81 5.37
CA ALA A 281 -16.40 -24.84 6.24
C ALA A 281 -15.58 -23.83 5.44
N LEU A 282 -14.80 -24.27 4.44
CA LEU A 282 -14.03 -23.38 3.58
C LEU A 282 -14.95 -22.42 2.80
N VAL A 283 -16.04 -22.93 2.23
CA VAL A 283 -17.03 -22.09 1.54
C VAL A 283 -17.66 -21.08 2.51
N GLY A 284 -18.03 -21.52 3.71
CA GLY A 284 -18.57 -20.64 4.75
C GLY A 284 -17.61 -19.53 5.14
N VAL A 285 -16.33 -19.84 5.35
CA VAL A 285 -15.27 -18.86 5.66
C VAL A 285 -15.05 -17.92 4.48
N SER A 286 -14.97 -18.44 3.24
CA SER A 286 -14.81 -17.62 2.04
C SER A 286 -15.96 -16.65 1.86
N VAL A 287 -17.21 -17.08 2.09
CA VAL A 287 -18.39 -16.20 2.03
C VAL A 287 -18.36 -15.16 3.16
N ALA A 288 -18.00 -15.56 4.38
CA ALA A 288 -17.89 -14.66 5.52
C ALA A 288 -16.82 -13.57 5.34
N ILE A 289 -15.77 -13.84 4.57
CA ILE A 289 -14.73 -12.86 4.20
C ILE A 289 -15.15 -12.04 2.97
N ALA A 290 -15.69 -12.69 1.94
CA ALA A 290 -16.02 -12.04 0.67
C ALA A 290 -17.16 -11.02 0.80
N LEU A 291 -18.16 -11.27 1.65
CA LEU A 291 -19.31 -10.37 1.81
C LEU A 291 -18.91 -9.00 2.40
N PRO A 292 -18.19 -8.91 3.54
CA PRO A 292 -17.69 -7.63 4.04
C PRO A 292 -16.78 -6.93 3.04
N LEU A 293 -15.87 -7.66 2.38
CA LEU A 293 -14.99 -7.07 1.36
C LEU A 293 -15.77 -6.49 0.18
N ALA A 294 -16.81 -7.19 -0.29
CA ALA A 294 -17.68 -6.70 -1.35
C ALA A 294 -18.48 -5.45 -0.90
N ALA A 295 -18.94 -5.42 0.35
CA ALA A 295 -19.60 -4.26 0.93
C ALA A 295 -18.66 -3.04 1.01
N MET A 296 -17.42 -3.23 1.50
CA MET A 296 -16.41 -2.18 1.56
C MET A 296 -16.01 -1.69 0.16
N LEU A 297 -15.76 -2.60 -0.78
CA LEU A 297 -15.46 -2.23 -2.17
C LEU A 297 -16.60 -1.45 -2.82
N ARG A 298 -17.85 -1.87 -2.59
CA ARG A 298 -19.04 -1.12 -3.03
C ARG A 298 -19.07 0.29 -2.43
N SER A 299 -18.81 0.41 -1.13
CA SER A 299 -18.73 1.72 -0.44
C SER A 299 -17.69 2.62 -1.10
N THR A 300 -16.46 2.13 -1.29
CA THR A 300 -15.37 2.88 -1.93
C THR A 300 -15.75 3.37 -3.32
N ILE A 301 -16.29 2.47 -4.18
CA ILE A 301 -16.71 2.83 -5.55
C ILE A 301 -17.79 3.92 -5.54
N LEU A 302 -18.76 3.84 -4.62
CA LEU A 302 -19.84 4.81 -4.53
C LEU A 302 -19.35 6.17 -4.00
N THR A 303 -18.46 6.16 -3.00
CA THR A 303 -17.81 7.36 -2.47
C THR A 303 -16.94 8.04 -3.53
N ASP A 304 -16.17 7.27 -4.31
CA ASP A 304 -15.35 7.79 -5.41
C ASP A 304 -16.20 8.44 -6.51
N ARG A 305 -17.34 7.84 -6.85
CA ARG A 305 -18.29 8.45 -7.80
C ARG A 305 -18.87 9.75 -7.25
N ALA A 306 -19.22 9.78 -5.96
CA ALA A 306 -19.72 10.98 -5.31
C ALA A 306 -18.67 12.10 -5.30
N THR A 307 -17.43 11.81 -4.91
CA THR A 307 -16.34 12.79 -4.89
C THR A 307 -15.96 13.28 -6.29
N ALA A 308 -15.93 12.39 -7.28
CA ALA A 308 -15.72 12.77 -8.67
C ALA A 308 -16.81 13.72 -9.20
N ALA A 309 -18.08 13.47 -8.86
CA ALA A 309 -19.19 14.34 -9.24
C ALA A 309 -19.08 15.75 -8.60
N ILE A 310 -18.68 15.81 -7.32
CA ILE A 310 -18.41 17.07 -6.61
C ILE A 310 -17.28 17.85 -7.31
N GLN A 311 -16.19 17.17 -7.66
CA GLN A 311 -15.02 17.79 -8.28
C GLN A 311 -15.27 18.26 -9.71
N ALA A 312 -16.06 17.52 -10.49
CA ALA A 312 -16.29 17.82 -11.90
C ALA A 312 -17.13 19.10 -12.12
N THR A 313 -18.07 19.39 -11.22
CA THR A 313 -19.05 20.46 -11.42
C THR A 313 -18.73 21.74 -10.67
N GLY A 314 -17.97 21.68 -9.55
CA GLY A 314 -17.62 22.83 -8.70
C GLY A 314 -18.79 23.50 -7.96
N ARG A 315 -19.99 23.49 -8.56
CA ARG A 315 -21.30 23.80 -7.98
C ARG A 315 -22.33 22.82 -8.55
N LEU A 316 -22.69 21.83 -7.73
CA LEU A 316 -23.81 20.93 -8.01
C LEU A 316 -25.11 21.73 -8.04
N ASP A 317 -25.99 21.49 -9.01
CA ASP A 317 -27.38 21.94 -8.98
C ASP A 317 -28.20 21.07 -8.00
N GLU A 318 -29.52 21.29 -7.88
CA GLU A 318 -30.35 20.48 -6.95
C GLU A 318 -30.40 18.99 -7.33
N ALA A 319 -30.40 18.69 -8.64
CA ALA A 319 -30.42 17.32 -9.12
C ALA A 319 -29.10 16.60 -8.78
N GLY A 320 -27.96 17.20 -9.12
CA GLY A 320 -26.63 16.67 -8.81
C GLY A 320 -26.38 16.60 -7.30
N PHE A 321 -26.89 17.55 -6.51
CA PHE A 321 -26.85 17.46 -5.06
C PHE A 321 -27.61 16.23 -4.55
N GLY A 322 -28.84 15.99 -5.03
CA GLY A 322 -29.62 14.80 -4.69
C GLY A 322 -28.92 13.49 -5.08
N GLU A 323 -28.32 13.43 -6.27
CA GLU A 323 -27.59 12.26 -6.75
C GLU A 323 -26.36 11.94 -5.89
N VAL A 324 -25.53 12.94 -5.58
CA VAL A 324 -24.34 12.77 -4.74
C VAL A 324 -24.72 12.28 -3.34
N ARG A 325 -25.79 12.84 -2.74
CA ARG A 325 -26.28 12.37 -1.44
C ARG A 325 -26.77 10.93 -1.48
N ASP A 326 -27.46 10.54 -2.56
CA ASP A 326 -27.93 9.17 -2.72
C ASP A 326 -26.77 8.17 -2.91
N LEU A 327 -25.70 8.57 -3.60
CA LEU A 327 -24.46 7.78 -3.68
C LEU A 327 -23.84 7.58 -2.29
N LEU A 328 -23.68 8.66 -1.50
CA LEU A 328 -23.09 8.60 -0.16
C LEU A 328 -23.96 7.79 0.81
N ARG A 329 -25.28 7.96 0.76
CA ARG A 329 -26.23 7.15 1.55
C ARG A 329 -26.08 5.66 1.23
N ARG A 330 -26.00 5.30 -0.04
CA ARG A 330 -25.78 3.91 -0.47
C ARG A 330 -24.39 3.42 -0.07
N ALA A 331 -23.37 4.26 -0.08
CA ALA A 331 -22.03 3.91 0.37
C ALA A 331 -21.99 3.52 1.86
N GLY A 332 -22.78 4.19 2.71
CA GLY A 332 -22.94 3.83 4.13
C GLY A 332 -23.73 2.54 4.39
N GLU A 333 -24.49 2.02 3.41
CA GLU A 333 -25.23 0.77 3.58
C GLU A 333 -24.25 -0.41 3.72
N PHE A 334 -24.32 -1.12 4.86
CA PHE A 334 -23.45 -2.24 5.22
C PHE A 334 -21.96 -1.89 5.41
N ASN A 335 -21.63 -0.59 5.47
CA ASN A 335 -20.30 -0.12 5.82
C ASN A 335 -20.29 0.38 7.28
N PRO A 336 -19.47 -0.20 8.18
CA PRO A 336 -19.36 0.30 9.54
C PRO A 336 -18.62 1.64 9.65
N ASP A 337 -17.85 2.04 8.63
CA ASP A 337 -17.13 3.32 8.59
C ASP A 337 -18.11 4.48 8.28
N PRO A 338 -18.22 5.50 9.16
CA PRO A 338 -19.14 6.62 8.99
C PRO A 338 -18.64 7.72 8.05
N ASN A 339 -17.52 7.52 7.35
CA ASN A 339 -16.94 8.51 6.45
C ASN A 339 -17.93 9.01 5.36
N PRO A 340 -18.76 8.17 4.69
CA PRO A 340 -19.76 8.67 3.75
C PRO A 340 -20.73 9.69 4.37
N GLU A 341 -21.15 9.49 5.62
CA GLU A 341 -22.00 10.42 6.37
C GLU A 341 -21.28 11.72 6.74
N VAL A 342 -19.97 11.66 7.02
CA VAL A 342 -19.13 12.84 7.28
C VAL A 342 -19.01 13.69 6.01
N ILE A 343 -18.82 13.07 4.85
CA ILE A 343 -18.80 13.75 3.55
C ILE A 343 -20.16 14.39 3.25
N ASP A 344 -21.28 13.66 3.45
CA ASP A 344 -22.64 14.18 3.28
C ASP A 344 -22.90 15.42 4.17
N ALA A 345 -22.44 15.38 5.41
CA ALA A 345 -22.56 16.51 6.33
C ALA A 345 -21.79 17.76 5.85
N GLY A 346 -20.61 17.58 5.26
CA GLY A 346 -19.85 18.67 4.64
C GLY A 346 -20.64 19.34 3.50
N LEU A 347 -21.28 18.53 2.64
CA LEU A 347 -22.15 19.02 1.56
C LEU A 347 -23.35 19.80 2.09
N LEU A 348 -23.99 19.28 3.14
CA LEU A 348 -25.14 19.94 3.80
C LEU A 348 -24.76 21.31 4.37
N ILE A 349 -23.60 21.42 5.02
CA ILE A 349 -23.08 22.70 5.51
C ILE A 349 -22.88 23.68 4.36
N GLY A 350 -22.30 23.23 3.24
CA GLY A 350 -22.10 24.04 2.04
C GLY A 350 -23.40 24.57 1.41
N ARG A 351 -24.55 23.92 1.67
CA ARG A 351 -25.89 24.34 1.22
C ARG A 351 -26.71 25.08 2.30
N GLY A 352 -26.12 25.42 3.44
CA GLY A 352 -26.84 26.08 4.54
C GLY A 352 -27.90 25.18 5.19
N ARG A 353 -27.70 23.86 5.16
CA ARG A 353 -28.55 22.86 5.83
C ARG A 353 -27.90 22.39 7.13
N GLU A 354 -27.43 23.33 7.96
CA GLU A 354 -26.56 23.01 9.09
C GLU A 354 -27.25 22.18 10.19
N ARG A 355 -28.57 22.34 10.38
CA ARG A 355 -29.32 21.52 11.35
C ARG A 355 -29.32 20.04 10.96
N GLU A 356 -29.47 19.76 9.67
CA GLU A 356 -29.47 18.40 9.14
C GLU A 356 -28.06 17.80 9.20
N ALA A 357 -27.04 18.60 8.89
CA ALA A 357 -25.63 18.23 9.03
C ALA A 357 -25.28 17.87 10.49
N ALA A 358 -25.67 18.73 11.46
CA ALA A 358 -25.43 18.48 12.87
C ALA A 358 -26.08 17.17 13.35
N ALA A 359 -27.33 16.91 12.97
CA ALA A 359 -28.01 15.66 13.32
C ALA A 359 -27.32 14.43 12.71
N SER A 360 -26.76 14.54 11.50
CA SER A 360 -25.99 13.47 10.86
C SER A 360 -24.65 13.22 11.57
N LEU A 361 -23.90 14.28 11.86
CA LEU A 361 -22.62 14.20 12.55
C LEU A 361 -22.76 13.66 13.97
N GLU A 362 -23.83 14.02 14.68
CA GLU A 362 -24.14 13.44 16.00
C GLU A 362 -24.46 11.95 15.94
N ARG A 363 -24.98 11.43 14.81
CA ARG A 363 -25.13 9.99 14.60
C ARG A 363 -23.79 9.32 14.33
N SER A 364 -22.99 9.89 13.42
CA SER A 364 -21.64 9.39 13.08
C SER A 364 -20.75 9.32 14.33
N LEU A 365 -20.73 10.37 15.17
CA LEU A 365 -19.95 10.43 16.40
C LEU A 365 -20.43 9.45 17.50
N ARG A 366 -21.60 8.83 17.37
CA ARG A 366 -21.98 7.71 18.26
C ARG A 366 -21.27 6.41 17.88
N ALA A 367 -21.02 6.20 16.60
CA ALA A 367 -20.25 5.06 16.09
C ALA A 367 -18.74 5.29 16.28
N GLU A 368 -18.26 6.49 15.96
CA GLU A 368 -16.84 6.84 16.00
C GLU A 368 -16.62 8.14 16.81
N ARG A 369 -16.52 7.99 18.14
CA ARG A 369 -16.45 9.13 19.09
C ARG A 369 -15.21 10.00 18.94
N ASP A 370 -14.22 9.46 18.25
CA ASP A 370 -12.86 9.97 18.23
C ASP A 370 -12.45 10.49 16.86
N ASN A 371 -13.41 10.67 15.95
CA ASN A 371 -13.19 11.24 14.63
C ASN A 371 -13.01 12.78 14.71
N PRO A 372 -11.77 13.32 14.55
CA PRO A 372 -11.54 14.75 14.67
C PRO A 372 -12.21 15.56 13.55
N GLY A 373 -12.35 14.97 12.36
CA GLY A 373 -13.02 15.58 11.20
C GLY A 373 -14.51 15.80 11.45
N ALA A 374 -15.20 14.77 11.96
CA ALA A 374 -16.62 14.86 12.32
C ALA A 374 -16.86 15.90 13.43
N TRP A 375 -16.01 15.93 14.47
CA TRP A 375 -16.09 16.97 15.51
C TRP A 375 -15.89 18.38 14.96
N ARG A 376 -14.96 18.55 14.00
CA ARG A 376 -14.69 19.85 13.37
C ARG A 376 -15.87 20.31 12.51
N LEU A 377 -16.46 19.42 11.72
CA LEU A 377 -17.68 19.73 10.95
C LEU A 377 -18.87 20.02 11.87
N LEU A 378 -18.99 19.31 13.01
CA LEU A 378 -20.08 19.53 13.96
C LEU A 378 -19.97 20.93 14.58
N ALA A 379 -18.75 21.36 14.90
CA ALA A 379 -18.49 22.72 15.37
C ALA A 379 -18.93 23.77 14.34
N VAL A 380 -18.68 23.54 13.04
CA VAL A 380 -19.13 24.42 11.96
C VAL A 380 -20.65 24.45 11.85
N ALA A 381 -21.30 23.28 11.85
CA ALA A 381 -22.75 23.15 11.72
C ALA A 381 -23.50 23.83 12.88
N LEU A 382 -22.99 23.74 14.10
CA LEU A 382 -23.63 24.31 15.29
C LEU A 382 -23.32 25.79 15.52
N ARG A 383 -22.42 26.40 14.74
CA ARG A 383 -21.88 27.75 15.01
C ARG A 383 -22.96 28.82 15.19
N ARG A 384 -24.05 28.74 14.42
CA ARG A 384 -25.16 29.72 14.45
C ARG A 384 -26.28 29.33 15.40
N SER A 385 -26.58 28.04 15.52
CA SER A 385 -27.72 27.52 16.29
C SER A 385 -27.42 27.27 17.76
N ASP A 386 -26.20 26.82 18.09
CA ASP A 386 -25.75 26.52 19.44
C ASP A 386 -24.24 26.83 19.60
N PRO A 387 -23.89 28.10 19.85
CA PRO A 387 -22.49 28.53 19.99
C PRO A 387 -21.75 27.83 21.13
N LYS A 388 -22.44 27.45 22.21
CA LYS A 388 -21.82 26.77 23.36
C LYS A 388 -21.37 25.36 22.97
N ARG A 389 -22.26 24.60 22.33
CA ARG A 389 -21.96 23.25 21.86
C ARG A 389 -20.99 23.24 20.68
N SER A 390 -21.06 24.25 19.81
CA SER A 390 -20.05 24.50 18.76
C SER A 390 -18.64 24.64 19.36
N ALA A 391 -18.48 25.48 20.39
CA ALA A 391 -17.19 25.64 21.06
C ALA A 391 -16.72 24.35 21.77
N GLN A 392 -17.63 23.54 22.32
CA GLN A 392 -17.30 22.24 22.89
C GLN A 392 -16.79 21.26 21.83
N ALA A 393 -17.50 21.16 20.70
CA ALA A 393 -17.11 20.31 19.57
C ALA A 393 -15.73 20.72 19.03
N GLU A 394 -15.46 22.02 18.93
CA GLU A 394 -14.18 22.54 18.47
C GLU A 394 -13.04 22.23 19.45
N ARG A 395 -13.27 22.33 20.76
CA ARG A 395 -12.29 21.91 21.78
C ARG A 395 -12.00 20.42 21.68
N ARG A 396 -13.03 19.58 21.47
CA ARG A 396 -12.84 18.13 21.30
C ARG A 396 -12.04 17.82 20.03
N ALA A 397 -12.35 18.46 18.90
CA ALA A 397 -11.59 18.31 17.66
C ALA A 397 -10.11 18.68 17.84
N ARG A 398 -9.81 19.78 18.55
CA ARG A 398 -8.42 20.19 18.84
C ARG A 398 -7.70 19.23 19.78
N ALA A 399 -8.40 18.63 20.74
CA ALA A 399 -7.81 17.65 21.64
C ALA A 399 -7.49 16.33 20.93
N LEU A 400 -8.29 15.94 19.94
CA LEU A 400 -8.09 14.73 19.14
C LEU A 400 -7.08 14.91 18.00
N ALA A 401 -6.86 16.13 17.53
CA ALA A 401 -5.90 16.45 16.47
C ALA A 401 -5.17 17.77 16.80
N PRO A 402 -4.27 17.78 17.80
CA PRO A 402 -3.46 18.95 18.11
C PRO A 402 -2.60 19.35 16.91
N ARG A 403 -2.52 20.66 16.65
CA ARG A 403 -1.54 21.21 15.70
C ARG A 403 -0.16 21.21 16.36
N ARG A 404 0.86 20.84 15.60
CA ARG A 404 2.26 20.83 16.03
C ARG A 404 3.07 21.79 15.16
N PRO A 405 4.25 22.24 15.63
CA PRO A 405 5.16 22.98 14.76
C PRO A 405 5.53 22.11 13.55
N GLY A 406 5.52 22.73 12.37
CA GLY A 406 6.06 22.14 11.14
C GLY A 406 7.56 22.31 11.06
#